data_AF-A0A7V1HYZ7-F1
#
_entry.id   AF-A0A7V1HYZ7-F1
#
_cell.length_a   1.000
_cell.length_b   1.000
_cell.length_c   1.000
_cell.angle_alpha   90.00
_cell.angle_beta   90.00
_cell.angle_gamma   90.00
#
_symmetry.space_group_name_H-M   'P 1'
#
loop_
_entity.id
_entity.type
_entity.pdbx_description
1 polymer ?
#
loop_
_entity_poly.entity_id
_entity_poly.type
_entity_poly.pdbx_seq_one_letter_code
_entity_poly.pdbx_strand_id
1 'polypeptide(L)'
;MAGLVKPHGGGALKPLLLEGDEREKEIKRAGTLPKVAMTSRETSDLIMLGIGAFTPLEGFMSHADWQGVCDDYKTASGLFWPIPITLSTSKQIADTIKQGQEVALVDDDSGEIMGTMAVTEKYKIDKAHECMSV
;
A
#
# COMPACT_ATOMS: atom_id res chain seq x y z
N MET A 1 -3.52 34.61 11.05
CA MET A 1 -4.11 33.25 11.03
C MET A 1 -2.99 32.26 11.28
N ALA A 2 -3.14 31.36 12.25
CA ALA A 2 -2.17 30.28 12.43
C ALA A 2 -2.26 29.35 11.21
N GLY A 3 -1.13 29.09 10.55
CA GLY A 3 -1.08 28.20 9.38
C GLY A 3 -1.44 26.76 9.78
N LEU A 4 -1.97 26.00 8.82
CA LEU A 4 -2.18 24.57 9.01
C LEU A 4 -0.86 23.87 9.31
N VAL A 5 -0.89 22.86 10.17
CA VAL A 5 0.27 22.01 10.43
C VAL A 5 0.67 21.32 9.13
N LYS A 6 1.98 21.25 8.85
CA LYS A 6 2.47 20.56 7.67
C LYS A 6 2.15 19.07 7.76
N PRO A 7 1.85 18.40 6.63
CA PRO A 7 1.78 16.94 6.57
C PRO A 7 3.03 16.28 7.16
N HIS A 8 2.86 15.03 7.62
CA HIS A 8 3.97 14.22 8.08
C HIS A 8 5.04 14.07 6.99
N GLY A 9 6.31 14.06 7.39
CA GLY A 9 7.46 14.18 6.47
C GLY A 9 7.73 15.59 5.93
N GLY A 10 6.89 16.59 6.26
CA GLY A 10 7.15 18.02 6.00
C GLY A 10 6.88 18.49 4.57
N GLY A 11 6.40 17.60 3.70
CA GLY A 11 6.05 17.87 2.30
C GLY A 11 4.60 18.34 2.10
N ALA A 12 4.13 18.28 0.85
CA ALA A 12 2.71 18.48 0.52
C ALA A 12 1.90 17.20 0.79
N LEU A 13 0.57 17.33 0.89
CA LEU A 13 -0.31 16.16 0.91
C LEU A 13 -0.12 15.35 -0.37
N LYS A 14 -0.16 14.02 -0.24
CA LYS A 14 -0.01 13.09 -1.35
C LYS A 14 -1.15 12.06 -1.38
N PRO A 15 -2.38 12.47 -1.75
CA PRO A 15 -3.45 11.51 -2.04
C PRO A 15 -3.10 10.69 -3.28
N LEU A 16 -3.35 9.38 -3.23
CA LEU A 16 -3.16 8.47 -4.38
C LEU A 16 -4.46 8.18 -5.15
N LEU A 17 -5.58 8.78 -4.74
CA LEU A 17 -6.87 8.62 -5.40
C LEU A 17 -6.85 9.28 -6.79
N LEU A 18 -7.13 8.49 -7.81
CA LEU A 18 -7.37 9.02 -9.16
C LEU A 18 -8.79 9.60 -9.25
N GLU A 19 -8.92 10.69 -10.00
CA GLU A 19 -10.18 11.39 -10.24
C GLU A 19 -10.45 11.57 -11.74
N GLY A 20 -11.72 11.86 -12.08
CA GLY A 20 -12.14 12.15 -13.45
C GLY A 20 -11.72 11.09 -14.48
N ASP A 21 -11.24 11.56 -15.63
CA ASP A 21 -10.86 10.72 -16.76
C ASP A 21 -9.75 9.71 -16.44
N GLU A 22 -8.83 10.03 -15.55
CA GLU A 22 -7.74 9.12 -15.16
C GLU A 22 -8.30 7.91 -14.41
N ARG A 23 -9.23 8.14 -13.48
CA ARG A 23 -9.93 7.08 -12.76
C ARG A 23 -10.67 6.15 -13.72
N GLU A 24 -11.42 6.70 -14.67
CA GLU A 24 -12.19 5.90 -15.61
C GLU A 24 -11.31 5.02 -16.52
N LYS A 25 -10.19 5.58 -16.99
CA LYS A 25 -9.20 4.83 -17.78
C LYS A 25 -8.58 3.73 -16.94
N GLU A 26 -8.23 4.04 -15.70
CA GLU A 26 -7.56 3.09 -14.82
C GLU A 26 -8.48 1.93 -14.43
N ILE A 27 -9.75 2.17 -14.14
CA ILE A 27 -10.72 1.10 -13.87
C ILE A 27 -10.84 0.13 -15.06
N LYS A 28 -10.89 0.65 -16.29
CA LYS A 28 -10.93 -0.19 -17.50
C LYS A 28 -9.65 -1.01 -17.66
N ARG A 29 -8.49 -0.39 -17.43
CA ARG A 29 -7.18 -1.05 -17.50
C ARG A 29 -7.06 -2.14 -16.44
N ALA A 30 -7.43 -1.84 -15.19
CA ALA A 30 -7.40 -2.74 -14.05
C ALA A 30 -8.24 -4.00 -14.29
N GLY A 31 -9.36 -3.90 -15.01
CA GLY A 31 -10.18 -5.05 -15.40
C GLY A 31 -9.45 -6.13 -16.21
N THR A 32 -8.30 -5.80 -16.80
CA THR A 32 -7.46 -6.73 -17.58
C THR A 32 -6.25 -7.29 -16.82
N LEU A 33 -5.96 -6.76 -15.62
CA LEU A 33 -4.80 -7.15 -14.82
C LEU A 33 -5.09 -8.41 -14.00
N PRO A 34 -4.05 -9.17 -13.59
CA PRO A 34 -4.19 -10.16 -12.54
C PRO A 34 -4.73 -9.50 -11.27
N LYS A 35 -5.65 -10.19 -10.60
CA LYS A 35 -6.34 -9.68 -9.42
C LYS A 35 -5.69 -10.22 -8.14
N VAL A 36 -5.46 -9.34 -7.19
CA VAL A 36 -5.07 -9.67 -5.82
C VAL A 36 -6.20 -9.24 -4.91
N ALA A 37 -6.82 -10.22 -4.25
CA ALA A 37 -7.85 -9.96 -3.25
C ALA A 37 -7.22 -9.38 -1.99
N MET A 38 -7.87 -8.37 -1.43
CA MET A 38 -7.48 -7.66 -0.22
C MET A 38 -8.46 -7.98 0.90
N THR A 39 -7.92 -8.21 2.09
CA THR A 39 -8.71 -8.24 3.32
C THR A 39 -9.27 -6.86 3.64
N SER A 40 -10.29 -6.80 4.51
CA SER A 40 -10.88 -5.53 4.96
C SER A 40 -9.86 -4.55 5.57
N ARG A 41 -8.81 -5.06 6.23
CA ARG A 41 -7.70 -4.24 6.73
C ARG A 41 -6.90 -3.61 5.59
N GLU A 42 -6.49 -4.41 4.61
CA GLU A 42 -5.70 -3.93 3.46
C GLU A 42 -6.53 -2.99 2.58
N THR A 43 -7.83 -3.23 2.43
CA THR A 43 -8.76 -2.31 1.78
C THR A 43 -8.80 -0.97 2.52
N SER A 44 -8.83 -0.99 3.86
CA SER A 44 -8.78 0.23 4.67
C SER A 44 -7.45 0.98 4.51
N ASP A 45 -6.33 0.26 4.50
CA ASP A 45 -5.01 0.85 4.27
C ASP A 45 -4.90 1.48 2.87
N LEU A 46 -5.46 0.84 1.85
CA LEU A 46 -5.53 1.39 0.49
C LEU A 46 -6.38 2.67 0.44
N ILE A 47 -7.49 2.73 1.18
CA ILE A 47 -8.29 3.96 1.30
C ILE A 47 -7.48 5.06 1.98
N MET A 48 -6.72 4.75 3.04
CA MET A 48 -5.87 5.73 3.73
C MET A 48 -4.75 6.27 2.83
N LEU A 49 -4.19 5.45 1.95
CA LEU A 49 -3.29 5.89 0.88
C LEU A 49 -4.03 6.78 -0.13
N GLY A 50 -5.23 6.36 -0.58
CA GLY A 50 -6.05 7.07 -1.54
C GLY A 50 -6.39 8.49 -1.09
N ILE A 51 -6.87 8.67 0.14
CA ILE A 51 -7.23 9.99 0.69
C ILE A 51 -6.02 10.81 1.18
N GLY A 52 -4.81 10.23 1.15
CA GLY A 52 -3.58 10.89 1.57
C GLY A 52 -3.35 10.93 3.09
N ALA A 53 -4.13 10.16 3.88
CA ALA A 53 -3.92 10.03 5.33
C ALA A 53 -2.56 9.40 5.67
N PHE A 54 -2.04 8.56 4.78
CA PHE A 54 -0.70 7.98 4.87
C PHE A 54 0.38 8.79 4.13
N THR A 55 0.15 10.08 3.84
CA THR A 55 1.22 10.96 3.35
C THR A 55 2.45 10.85 4.28
N PRO A 56 3.66 10.60 3.75
CA PRO A 56 4.08 10.68 2.34
C PRO A 56 4.22 9.32 1.63
N LEU A 57 3.66 8.23 2.16
CA LEU A 57 3.75 6.91 1.54
C LEU A 57 3.15 6.91 0.12
N GLU A 58 3.80 6.19 -0.78
CA GLU A 58 3.42 6.09 -2.20
C GLU A 58 2.78 4.74 -2.56
N GLY A 59 2.64 3.86 -1.56
CA GLY A 59 2.13 2.51 -1.72
C GLY A 59 2.42 1.66 -0.48
N PHE A 60 2.23 0.35 -0.63
CA PHE A 60 2.58 -0.62 0.40
C PHE A 60 4.11 -0.76 0.56
N MET A 61 4.54 -1.09 1.77
CA MET A 61 5.94 -1.10 2.18
C MET A 61 6.77 -2.19 1.51
N SER A 62 8.00 -1.83 1.14
CA SER A 62 9.05 -2.78 0.76
C SER A 62 9.51 -3.62 1.96
N HIS A 63 10.34 -4.65 1.72
CA HIS A 63 10.92 -5.41 2.84
C HIS A 63 11.76 -4.51 3.75
N ALA A 64 12.53 -3.59 3.17
CA ALA A 64 13.38 -2.68 3.94
C ALA A 64 12.55 -1.71 4.80
N ASP A 65 11.42 -1.22 4.27
CA ASP A 65 10.51 -0.37 5.04
C ASP A 65 9.82 -1.16 6.15
N TRP A 66 9.30 -2.35 5.84
CA TRP A 66 8.69 -3.25 6.83
C TRP A 66 9.66 -3.53 7.99
N GLN A 67 10.89 -3.97 7.66
CA GLN A 67 11.87 -4.31 8.66
C GLN A 67 12.25 -3.10 9.52
N GLY A 68 12.53 -1.95 8.91
CA GLY A 68 12.85 -0.74 9.67
C GLY A 68 11.69 -0.26 10.56
N VAL A 69 10.45 -0.46 10.12
CA VAL A 69 9.26 -0.11 10.93
C VAL A 69 9.12 -1.06 12.11
N CYS A 70 9.33 -2.35 11.93
CA CYS A 70 9.36 -3.31 13.04
C CYS A 70 10.50 -3.03 14.01
N ASP A 71 11.71 -2.77 13.51
CA ASP A 71 12.91 -2.68 14.34
C ASP A 71 13.04 -1.33 15.05
N ASP A 72 12.72 -0.23 14.36
CA ASP A 72 13.07 1.13 14.78
C ASP A 72 11.92 2.15 14.64
N TYR A 73 10.70 1.69 14.27
CA TYR A 73 9.57 2.54 13.89
C TYR A 73 9.94 3.56 12.80
N LYS A 74 10.77 3.16 11.83
CA LYS A 74 11.18 4.03 10.72
C LYS A 74 11.19 3.28 9.40
N THR A 75 10.65 3.90 8.36
CA THR A 75 10.87 3.42 6.98
C THR A 75 12.36 3.41 6.62
N ALA A 76 12.73 2.77 5.51
CA ALA A 76 14.12 2.74 5.03
C ALA A 76 14.69 4.15 4.75
N SER A 77 13.82 5.12 4.49
CA SER A 77 14.18 6.54 4.33
C SER A 77 14.45 7.28 5.64
N GLY A 78 14.24 6.63 6.79
CA GLY A 78 14.35 7.22 8.12
C GLY A 78 13.09 7.95 8.62
N LEU A 79 12.03 8.00 7.82
CA LEU A 79 10.73 8.57 8.24
C LEU A 79 10.12 7.71 9.34
N PHE A 80 9.78 8.33 10.48
CA PHE A 80 9.07 7.66 11.56
C PHE A 80 7.71 7.12 11.09
N TRP A 81 7.45 5.84 11.36
CA TRP A 81 6.17 5.19 11.07
C TRP A 81 5.95 4.05 12.07
N PRO A 82 4.82 4.03 12.81
CA PRO A 82 4.67 3.13 13.95
C PRO A 82 4.15 1.73 13.61
N ILE A 83 3.54 1.52 12.44
CA ILE A 83 2.85 0.27 12.08
C ILE A 83 3.15 -0.08 10.61
N PRO A 84 3.55 -1.32 10.29
CA PRO A 84 3.79 -1.73 8.90
C PRO A 84 2.51 -1.66 8.06
N ILE A 85 2.62 -1.12 6.85
CA ILE A 85 1.53 -1.05 5.87
C ILE A 85 1.89 -1.95 4.69
N THR A 86 1.50 -3.21 4.74
CA THR A 86 1.87 -4.24 3.76
C THR A 86 0.65 -4.89 3.12
N LEU A 87 0.78 -5.36 1.89
CA LEU A 87 -0.24 -6.18 1.22
C LEU A 87 0.20 -7.64 1.20
N SER A 88 -0.53 -8.50 1.89
CA SER A 88 -0.27 -9.93 1.97
C SER A 88 -1.04 -10.71 0.91
N THR A 89 -0.46 -11.80 0.43
CA THR A 89 -1.17 -12.77 -0.41
C THR A 89 -0.64 -14.19 -0.22
N SER A 90 -1.37 -15.18 -0.70
CA SER A 90 -0.93 -16.58 -0.64
C SER A 90 0.28 -16.81 -1.54
N LYS A 91 1.11 -17.82 -1.20
CA LYS A 91 2.24 -18.21 -2.04
C LYS A 91 1.81 -18.56 -3.47
N GLN A 92 0.66 -19.23 -3.60
CA GLN A 92 0.09 -19.64 -4.88
C GLN A 92 -0.17 -18.42 -5.77
N ILE A 93 -0.82 -17.38 -5.23
CA ILE A 93 -1.07 -16.13 -5.96
C ILE A 93 0.25 -15.41 -6.24
N ALA A 94 1.13 -15.28 -5.24
CA ALA A 94 2.40 -14.60 -5.38
C ALA A 94 3.30 -15.24 -6.46
N ASP A 95 3.26 -16.56 -6.62
CA ASP A 95 4.04 -17.28 -7.64
C ASP A 95 3.51 -17.03 -9.07
N THR A 96 2.25 -16.60 -9.24
CA THR A 96 1.70 -16.20 -10.56
C THR A 96 2.08 -14.79 -10.99
N ILE A 97 2.51 -13.95 -10.05
CA ILE A 97 2.80 -12.53 -10.28
C ILE A 97 4.31 -12.35 -10.43
N LYS A 98 4.75 -11.61 -11.45
CA LYS A 98 6.17 -11.29 -11.64
C LYS A 98 6.52 -9.96 -10.98
N GLN A 99 7.76 -9.82 -10.52
CA GLN A 99 8.28 -8.50 -10.14
C GLN A 99 8.30 -7.59 -11.38
N GLY A 100 7.92 -6.32 -11.20
CA GLY A 100 7.68 -5.34 -12.26
C GLY A 100 6.31 -5.45 -12.92
N GLN A 101 5.49 -6.44 -12.56
CA GLN A 101 4.13 -6.58 -13.09
C GLN A 101 3.15 -5.69 -12.35
N GLU A 102 2.11 -5.23 -13.05
CA GLU A 102 0.99 -4.53 -12.43
C GLU A 102 -0.16 -5.49 -12.10
N VAL A 103 -0.82 -5.24 -10.98
CA VAL A 103 -1.97 -6.02 -10.49
C VAL A 103 -3.13 -5.09 -10.16
N ALA A 104 -4.34 -5.61 -10.29
CA ALA A 104 -5.54 -4.98 -9.77
C ALA A 104 -5.77 -5.43 -8.32
N LEU A 105 -6.03 -4.47 -7.45
CA LEU A 105 -6.37 -4.69 -6.05
C LEU A 105 -7.89 -4.75 -5.93
N VAL A 106 -8.39 -5.86 -5.39
CA VAL A 106 -9.83 -6.16 -5.34
C VAL A 106 -10.23 -6.36 -3.89
N ASP A 107 -11.27 -5.70 -3.44
CA ASP A 107 -11.84 -5.95 -2.12
C ASP A 107 -12.50 -7.34 -2.08
N ASP A 108 -12.12 -8.19 -1.13
CA ASP A 108 -12.59 -9.58 -1.06
C ASP A 108 -14.08 -9.66 -0.68
N ASP A 109 -14.59 -8.68 0.06
CA ASP A 109 -15.98 -8.65 0.51
C ASP A 109 -16.95 -8.22 -0.62
N SER A 110 -16.62 -7.15 -1.35
CA SER A 110 -17.49 -6.60 -2.42
C SER A 110 -17.16 -7.09 -3.83
N GLY A 111 -15.94 -7.57 -4.06
CA GLY A 111 -15.41 -7.85 -5.40
C GLY A 111 -15.08 -6.61 -6.23
N GLU A 112 -15.14 -5.41 -5.64
CA GLU A 112 -14.85 -4.15 -6.32
C GLU A 112 -13.34 -3.97 -6.59
N ILE A 113 -13.00 -3.45 -7.75
CA ILE A 113 -11.61 -3.03 -8.05
C ILE A 113 -11.38 -1.69 -7.37
N MET A 114 -10.50 -1.69 -6.37
CA MET A 114 -10.23 -0.52 -5.52
C MET A 114 -8.98 0.24 -5.92
N GLY A 115 -8.07 -0.39 -6.67
CA GLY A 115 -6.85 0.25 -7.13
C GLY A 115 -5.99 -0.65 -8.01
N THR A 116 -4.85 -0.14 -8.42
CA THR A 116 -3.81 -0.90 -9.11
C THR A 116 -2.47 -0.67 -8.41
N MET A 117 -1.57 -1.64 -8.56
CA MET A 117 -0.25 -1.57 -7.94
C MET A 117 0.80 -2.17 -8.88
N ALA A 118 1.92 -1.47 -9.05
CA ALA A 118 3.12 -2.04 -9.64
C ALA A 118 3.90 -2.82 -8.58
N VAL A 119 4.11 -4.12 -8.79
CA VAL A 119 4.80 -5.00 -7.85
C VAL A 119 6.29 -4.81 -7.97
N THR A 120 6.89 -4.00 -7.09
CA THR A 120 8.33 -3.73 -7.09
C THR A 120 9.14 -4.82 -6.39
N GLU A 121 8.53 -5.53 -5.44
CA GLU A 121 9.16 -6.58 -4.63
C GLU A 121 8.12 -7.60 -4.17
N LYS A 122 8.56 -8.84 -3.91
CA LYS A 122 7.78 -9.84 -3.18
C LYS A 122 8.68 -10.49 -2.14
N TYR A 123 8.25 -10.52 -0.89
CA TYR A 123 9.03 -11.06 0.22
C TYR A 123 8.17 -11.86 1.18
N LYS A 124 8.83 -12.60 2.08
CA LYS A 124 8.18 -13.27 3.20
C LYS A 124 8.50 -12.50 4.47
N ILE A 125 7.48 -12.18 5.25
CA ILE A 125 7.65 -11.57 6.57
C ILE A 125 7.84 -12.63 7.65
N ASP A 126 8.57 -12.27 8.70
CA ASP A 126 8.54 -12.98 9.96
C ASP A 126 7.39 -12.45 10.81
N LYS A 127 6.26 -13.17 10.80
CA LYS A 127 5.05 -12.78 11.53
C LYS A 127 5.26 -12.76 13.05
N ALA A 128 6.16 -13.59 13.59
CA ALA A 128 6.42 -13.62 15.02
C ALA A 128 7.24 -12.38 15.42
N HIS A 129 8.21 -12.00 14.60
CA HIS A 129 8.97 -10.76 14.78
C HIS A 129 8.07 -9.53 14.75
N GLU A 130 7.22 -9.42 13.73
CA GLU A 130 6.28 -8.29 13.60
C GLU A 130 5.38 -8.20 14.85
N CYS A 131 4.71 -9.29 15.23
CA CYS A 131 3.80 -9.34 16.37
C CYS A 131 4.47 -9.00 17.72
N MET A 132 5.76 -9.28 17.87
CA MET A 132 6.52 -8.97 19.09
C MET A 132 7.03 -7.53 19.13
N SER A 133 7.14 -6.88 17.97
CA SER A 133 7.81 -5.58 17.84
C SER A 133 6.83 -4.40 17.72
N VAL A 134 5.64 -4.64 17.17
CA VAL A 134 4.61 -3.61 16.94
C VAL A 134 3.25 -3.98 17.53
#